data_AF-A0A7C0XJ67-F1
#
_entry.id   AF-A0A7C0XJ67-F1
#
_cell.length_a   1.000
_cell.length_b   1.000
_cell.length_c   1.000
_cell.angle_alpha   90.00
_cell.angle_beta   90.00
_cell.angle_gamma   90.00
#
_symmetry.space_group_name_H-M   'P 1'
#
loop_
_entity.id
_entity.type
_entity.pdbx_description
1 polymer ?
#
loop_
_entity_poly.entity_id
_entity_poly.type
_entity_poly.pdbx_seq_one_letter_code
_entity_poly.pdbx_strand_id
1 'polypeptide(L)'
;MELMRDMKITVLLISLFCLFLTYTSNSIASTSLSLYEATFEVIANSKGEFRDIQVELKITYQIEGKLKKEGKKYVEARPIEAVQVTDGEGNPLRFDVSKSGKRYSKISWYFPSVTEGEQVVVISFRLPNAITIKEEKNYFGAYWVGSWLVPVDKALYRFVFPEGYSYRDCSIYPQYKYEEKLVDRRRQVEVSITPLKDESFALAFSPTFIEWEETEKKSKEIDGIIKKDEAKSEVESVKEVAEKDESTVTTEKVQSQLGTSTSEVEINEEEKEGKEEESAVENKEIGSEDIVRLVSSTTTTINIERRIIEKQAVSEEERRVYDSAQELYKQKKYKEALSNLRYYMDNYPRSELSDDVSFLIGDCYFYLAEEGDVSSYQPAISAFQLALALYPDAEDVPWGFFQMANSYWKMKYYYEAYENCLLLIERYPDAEHIPDARFWVAEYYFQSDEFEKARNLFQDFIIKYPQDDHLKQAVFRIADCYAGLKEYGKAKKYYEDALNRWSSYSRLLPETLFYLGLTYMKSGDHARARSLFFLGLNIFPEEDYNHIILAK
;
A
#
# COMPACT_ATOMS: atom_id res chain seq x y z
N MET A 1 15.19 -21.38 61.07
CA MET A 1 14.51 -20.07 61.15
C MET A 1 15.04 -19.08 60.14
N GLU A 2 16.36 -19.01 59.89
CA GLU A 2 16.96 -18.14 58.88
C GLU A 2 16.49 -18.45 57.45
N LEU A 3 16.41 -19.73 57.06
CA LEU A 3 15.92 -20.13 55.72
C LEU A 3 14.48 -19.65 55.42
N MET A 4 13.61 -19.62 56.43
CA MET A 4 12.23 -19.09 56.28
C MET A 4 12.19 -17.56 56.25
N ARG A 5 13.18 -16.89 56.82
CA ARG A 5 13.30 -15.43 56.80
C ARG A 5 13.78 -14.95 55.44
N ASP A 6 14.76 -15.65 54.85
CA ASP A 6 15.25 -15.34 53.51
C ASP A 6 14.17 -15.59 52.46
N MET A 7 13.43 -16.70 52.53
CA MET A 7 12.34 -16.98 51.60
C MET A 7 11.22 -15.93 51.67
N LYS A 8 10.90 -15.43 52.88
CA LYS A 8 9.92 -14.33 53.04
C LYS A 8 10.43 -13.00 52.49
N ILE A 9 11.73 -12.71 52.63
CA ILE A 9 12.36 -11.50 52.07
C ILE A 9 12.40 -11.58 50.55
N THR A 10 12.72 -12.74 49.97
CA THR A 10 12.70 -12.96 48.51
C THR A 10 11.28 -12.84 47.95
N VAL A 11 10.27 -13.42 48.61
CA VAL A 11 8.87 -13.27 48.20
C VAL A 11 8.40 -11.82 48.32
N LEU A 12 8.78 -11.09 49.38
CA LEU A 12 8.44 -9.66 49.52
C LEU A 12 9.14 -8.80 48.46
N LEU A 13 10.39 -9.10 48.12
CA LEU A 13 11.14 -8.40 47.06
C LEU A 13 10.57 -8.68 45.67
N ILE A 14 10.17 -9.92 45.38
CA ILE A 14 9.47 -10.27 44.14
C ILE A 14 8.10 -9.61 44.09
N SER A 15 7.37 -9.57 45.21
CA SER A 15 6.08 -8.88 45.30
C SER A 15 6.21 -7.37 45.11
N LEU A 16 7.24 -6.74 45.72
CA LEU A 16 7.53 -5.32 45.51
C LEU A 16 8.02 -5.05 44.09
N PHE A 17 8.79 -5.96 43.48
CA PHE A 17 9.26 -5.84 42.09
C PHE A 17 8.10 -6.02 41.09
N CYS A 18 7.16 -6.91 41.37
CA CYS A 18 5.90 -7.03 40.62
C CYS A 18 5.01 -5.80 40.83
N LEU A 19 4.91 -5.25 42.06
CA LEU A 19 4.19 -4.01 42.30
C LEU A 19 4.88 -2.82 41.60
N PHE A 20 6.20 -2.79 41.57
CA PHE A 20 6.98 -1.77 40.87
C PHE A 20 6.82 -1.91 39.35
N LEU A 21 6.80 -3.12 38.78
CA LEU A 21 6.48 -3.37 37.38
C LEU A 21 5.04 -2.98 37.02
N THR A 22 4.08 -3.12 37.94
CA THR A 22 2.70 -2.61 37.74
C THR A 22 2.56 -1.11 38.01
N TYR A 23 3.52 -0.46 38.69
CA TYR A 23 3.51 0.99 38.94
C TYR A 23 4.42 1.76 37.97
N THR A 24 5.32 1.07 37.27
CA THR A 24 6.09 1.58 36.12
C THR A 24 5.51 1.14 34.79
N SER A 25 4.29 0.60 34.75
CA SER A 25 3.43 0.83 33.60
C SER A 25 3.15 2.33 33.57
N ASN A 26 4.11 3.10 33.06
CA ASN A 26 3.81 4.35 32.40
C ASN A 26 2.54 4.10 31.61
N SER A 27 1.46 4.81 31.91
CA SER A 27 0.34 4.92 31.01
C SER A 27 0.92 5.48 29.71
N ILE A 28 1.31 4.60 28.81
CA ILE A 28 1.64 4.95 27.45
C ILE A 28 0.34 5.56 26.96
N ALA A 29 0.32 6.86 26.73
CA ALA A 29 -0.83 7.53 26.17
C ALA A 29 -1.19 6.79 24.87
N SER A 30 -2.34 6.12 24.85
CA SER A 30 -2.89 5.50 23.65
C SER A 30 -3.40 6.66 22.79
N THR A 31 -2.77 6.85 21.64
CA THR A 31 -3.34 7.65 20.57
C THR A 31 -3.68 6.69 19.45
N SER A 32 -4.96 6.42 19.25
CA SER A 32 -5.46 5.68 18.09
C SER A 32 -6.08 6.64 17.08
N LEU A 33 -6.16 6.20 15.83
CA LEU A 33 -6.91 6.91 14.80
C LEU A 33 -8.31 6.31 14.72
N SER A 34 -9.33 7.05 15.14
CA SER A 34 -10.72 6.55 15.05
C SER A 34 -11.27 6.65 13.63
N LEU A 35 -10.91 7.70 12.90
CA LEU A 35 -11.40 7.93 11.55
C LEU A 35 -10.35 8.61 10.69
N TYR A 36 -10.09 8.02 9.53
CA TYR A 36 -9.29 8.63 8.48
C TYR A 36 -10.14 8.77 7.21
N GLU A 37 -10.38 10.01 6.78
CA GLU A 37 -11.03 10.30 5.51
C GLU A 37 -10.01 10.91 4.54
N ALA A 38 -9.98 10.41 3.30
CA ALA A 38 -9.15 10.96 2.23
C ALA A 38 -10.00 11.20 0.99
N THR A 39 -10.15 12.46 0.60
CA THR A 39 -10.91 12.88 -0.58
C THR A 39 -9.94 13.32 -1.67
N PHE A 40 -10.14 12.79 -2.88
CA PHE A 40 -9.37 13.09 -4.08
C PHE A 40 -10.32 13.65 -5.13
N GLU A 41 -10.32 14.96 -5.29
CA GLU A 41 -11.14 15.63 -6.29
C GLU A 41 -10.32 15.92 -7.53
N VAL A 42 -10.80 15.43 -8.67
CA VAL A 42 -10.19 15.72 -9.96
C VAL A 42 -10.55 17.15 -10.38
N ILE A 43 -9.54 17.97 -10.61
CA ILE A 43 -9.70 19.37 -11.01
C ILE A 43 -8.90 19.69 -12.27
N ALA A 44 -9.33 20.74 -12.98
CA ALA A 44 -8.62 21.23 -14.14
C ALA A 44 -7.30 21.92 -13.73
N ASN A 45 -6.23 21.61 -14.46
CA ASN A 45 -4.95 22.31 -14.35
C ASN A 45 -5.04 23.70 -15.02
N SER A 46 -3.94 24.46 -15.01
CA SER A 46 -3.88 25.79 -15.62
C SER A 46 -4.15 25.82 -17.13
N LYS A 47 -4.17 24.66 -17.80
CA LYS A 47 -4.47 24.50 -19.24
C LYS A 47 -5.91 24.05 -19.50
N GLY A 48 -6.72 23.88 -18.45
CA GLY A 48 -8.09 23.35 -18.56
C GLY A 48 -8.17 21.83 -18.66
N GLU A 49 -7.06 21.10 -18.46
CA GLU A 49 -7.03 19.64 -18.53
C GLU A 49 -7.27 19.06 -17.14
N PHE A 50 -8.15 18.05 -17.00
CA PHE A 50 -8.41 17.35 -15.73
C PHE A 50 -7.25 16.43 -15.33
N ARG A 51 -6.16 17.05 -14.91
CA ARG A 51 -4.88 16.43 -14.60
C ARG A 51 -4.45 16.64 -13.15
N ASP A 52 -4.98 17.67 -12.51
CA ASP A 52 -4.67 18.02 -11.13
C ASP A 52 -5.62 17.28 -10.18
N ILE A 53 -5.15 17.02 -8.96
CA ILE A 53 -5.98 16.47 -7.89
C ILE A 53 -5.92 17.40 -6.68
N GLN A 54 -7.09 17.85 -6.24
CA GLN A 54 -7.26 18.48 -4.95
C GLN A 54 -7.43 17.37 -3.91
N VAL A 55 -6.55 17.38 -2.90
CA VAL A 55 -6.54 16.39 -1.83
C VAL A 55 -7.03 17.04 -0.55
N GLU A 56 -7.93 16.36 0.16
CA GLU A 56 -8.29 16.67 1.54
C GLU A 56 -8.14 15.42 2.40
N LEU A 57 -7.34 15.51 3.46
CA LEU A 57 -7.15 14.44 4.45
C LEU A 57 -7.72 14.91 5.77
N LYS A 58 -8.71 14.19 6.29
CA LYS A 58 -9.27 14.44 7.62
C LYS A 58 -8.91 13.28 8.54
N ILE A 59 -8.18 13.59 9.60
CA ILE A 59 -7.61 12.60 10.52
C ILE A 59 -8.17 12.87 11.90
N THR A 60 -8.88 11.88 12.44
CA THR A 60 -9.52 11.95 13.76
C THR A 60 -8.76 11.06 14.74
N TYR A 61 -8.23 11.69 15.77
CA TYR A 61 -7.50 11.06 16.87
C TYR A 61 -8.43 10.83 18.04
N GLN A 62 -8.30 9.67 18.69
CA GLN A 62 -8.81 9.46 20.05
C GLN A 62 -7.63 9.49 21.02
N ILE A 63 -7.70 10.43 21.97
CA ILE A 63 -6.59 10.75 22.87
C ILE A 63 -6.95 10.30 24.28
N GLU A 64 -6.25 9.28 24.76
CA GLU A 64 -6.23 8.89 26.17
C GLU A 64 -4.89 9.32 26.80
N GLY A 65 -4.92 10.34 27.66
CA GLY A 65 -3.72 10.90 28.30
C GLY A 65 -3.01 11.99 27.49
N LYS A 66 -1.66 12.04 27.55
CA LYS A 66 -0.86 13.10 26.91
C LYS A 66 -0.61 12.81 25.43
N LEU A 67 -1.25 13.58 24.54
CA LEU A 67 -0.97 13.57 23.10
C LEU A 67 0.48 13.99 22.77
N LYS A 68 1.02 13.43 21.68
CA LYS A 68 2.11 14.06 20.91
C LYS A 68 1.66 15.44 20.39
N LYS A 69 2.37 16.51 20.76
CA LYS A 69 2.06 17.89 20.31
C LYS A 69 2.21 18.13 18.80
N GLU A 70 2.64 17.11 18.06
CA GLU A 70 2.88 17.14 16.63
C GLU A 70 2.36 15.88 15.96
N GLY A 71 1.90 16.03 14.72
CA GLY A 71 1.63 14.92 13.82
C GLY A 71 2.37 15.12 12.50
N LYS A 72 2.52 14.03 11.74
CA LYS A 72 3.17 14.04 10.43
C LYS A 72 2.49 13.07 9.46
N LYS A 73 2.44 13.43 8.18
CA LYS A 73 2.05 12.55 7.07
C LYS A 73 3.04 12.72 5.92
N TYR A 74 3.49 11.60 5.39
CA TYR A 74 4.26 11.56 4.15
C TYR A 74 3.30 11.43 2.99
N VAL A 75 3.46 12.29 2.00
CA VAL A 75 2.63 12.34 0.78
C VAL A 75 3.53 12.30 -0.45
N GLU A 76 2.94 12.05 -1.62
CA GLU A 76 3.60 11.70 -2.89
C GLU A 76 4.89 12.49 -3.24
N ALA A 77 5.72 11.89 -4.10
CA ALA A 77 6.97 12.41 -4.66
C ALA A 77 6.86 13.65 -5.56
N ARG A 78 5.66 14.17 -5.76
CA ARG A 78 5.40 15.32 -6.62
C ARG A 78 5.43 16.60 -5.79
N PRO A 79 5.74 17.77 -6.40
CA PRO A 79 5.56 19.03 -5.71
C PRO A 79 4.10 19.15 -5.26
N ILE A 80 3.87 19.22 -3.95
CA ILE A 80 2.55 19.58 -3.41
C ILE A 80 2.45 21.10 -3.35
N GLU A 81 1.27 21.62 -3.69
CA GLU A 81 1.02 23.05 -3.74
C GLU A 81 -0.18 23.41 -2.86
N ALA A 82 -0.32 24.69 -2.53
CA ALA A 82 -1.47 25.22 -1.79
C ALA A 82 -1.77 24.47 -0.48
N VAL A 83 -0.74 24.05 0.25
CA VAL A 83 -0.90 23.29 1.50
C VAL A 83 -1.56 24.17 2.57
N GLN A 84 -2.63 23.66 3.17
CA GLN A 84 -3.32 24.23 4.32
C GLN A 84 -3.54 23.13 5.36
N VAL A 85 -3.45 23.52 6.64
CA VAL A 85 -3.75 22.62 7.75
C VAL A 85 -4.65 23.35 8.74
N THR A 86 -5.77 22.74 9.09
CA THR A 86 -6.74 23.27 10.05
C THR A 86 -7.12 22.20 11.08
N ASP A 87 -7.75 22.63 12.17
CA ASP A 87 -8.49 21.72 13.06
C ASP A 87 -9.86 21.33 12.46
N GLY A 88 -10.65 20.56 13.21
CA GLY A 88 -12.00 20.16 12.82
C GLY A 88 -13.03 21.30 12.75
N GLU A 89 -12.73 22.47 13.31
CA GLU A 89 -13.57 23.67 13.24
C GLU A 89 -13.15 24.60 12.07
N GLY A 90 -12.07 24.27 11.38
CA GLY A 90 -11.52 25.07 10.28
C GLY A 90 -10.54 26.15 10.74
N ASN A 91 -10.13 26.17 12.02
CA ASN A 91 -9.13 27.12 12.48
C ASN A 91 -7.73 26.70 11.99
N PRO A 92 -6.89 27.62 11.50
CA PRO A 92 -5.55 27.29 11.03
C PRO A 92 -4.65 26.70 12.12
N LEU A 93 -3.99 25.59 11.81
CA LEU A 93 -2.94 24.99 12.64
C LEU A 93 -1.56 25.41 12.13
N ARG A 94 -0.58 25.46 13.04
CA ARG A 94 0.82 25.62 12.61
C ARG A 94 1.26 24.35 11.90
N PHE A 95 1.92 24.49 10.75
CA PHE A 95 2.46 23.38 10.00
C PHE A 95 3.81 23.71 9.34
N ASP A 96 4.51 22.66 8.91
CA ASP A 96 5.75 22.72 8.13
C ASP A 96 5.66 21.70 6.97
N VAL A 97 6.23 22.07 5.82
CA VAL A 97 6.35 21.20 4.66
C VAL A 97 7.83 21.07 4.33
N SER A 98 8.35 19.86 4.49
CA SER A 98 9.75 19.55 4.18
C SER A 98 9.85 18.43 3.14
N LYS A 99 10.93 18.41 2.37
CA LYS A 99 11.25 17.24 1.54
C LYS A 99 11.84 16.15 2.43
N SER A 100 11.37 14.93 2.27
CA SER A 100 11.96 13.74 2.89
C SER A 100 12.48 12.82 1.80
N GLY A 101 13.80 12.84 1.61
CA GLY A 101 14.45 12.17 0.48
C GLY A 101 14.08 12.77 -0.89
N LYS A 102 14.36 12.02 -1.96
CA LYS A 102 14.02 12.41 -3.35
C LYS A 102 12.52 12.28 -3.68
N ARG A 103 11.71 11.67 -2.80
CA ARG A 103 10.42 11.04 -3.17
C ARG A 103 9.24 11.31 -2.27
N TYR A 104 9.37 12.11 -1.22
CA TYR A 104 8.22 12.43 -0.38
C TYR A 104 8.22 13.89 0.03
N SER A 105 7.02 14.46 0.09
CA SER A 105 6.77 15.67 0.86
C SER A 105 6.27 15.24 2.24
N LYS A 106 6.89 15.75 3.30
CA LYS A 106 6.49 15.53 4.68
C LYS A 106 5.71 16.75 5.15
N ILE A 107 4.43 16.58 5.44
CA ILE A 107 3.60 17.59 6.07
C ILE A 107 3.60 17.30 7.57
N SER A 108 4.06 18.25 8.38
CA SER A 108 4.05 18.17 9.84
C SER A 108 3.15 19.27 10.40
N TRP A 109 2.35 18.99 11.42
CA TRP A 109 1.46 19.97 12.06
C TRP A 109 1.58 19.92 13.57
N TYR A 110 1.19 21.01 14.22
CA TYR A 110 1.33 21.21 15.66
C TYR A 110 0.02 21.65 16.30
N PHE A 111 -0.34 20.99 17.39
CA PHE A 111 -1.55 21.30 18.15
C PHE A 111 -1.29 22.40 19.20
N PRO A 112 -2.15 23.43 19.30
CA PRO A 112 -1.98 24.52 20.27
C PRO A 112 -2.27 24.09 21.71
N SER A 113 -3.24 23.19 21.93
CA SER A 113 -3.60 22.64 23.24
C SER A 113 -3.99 21.16 23.10
N VAL A 114 -3.63 20.36 24.10
CA VAL A 114 -3.95 18.93 24.19
C VAL A 114 -5.01 18.75 25.27
N THR A 115 -6.19 18.27 24.87
CA THR A 115 -7.27 17.83 25.77
C THR A 115 -7.53 16.36 25.51
N GLU A 116 -7.85 15.58 26.56
CA GLU A 116 -8.35 14.22 26.40
C GLU A 116 -9.63 14.23 25.55
N GLY A 117 -9.80 13.19 24.73
CA GLY A 117 -10.95 13.04 23.84
C GLY A 117 -10.60 13.13 22.35
N GLU A 118 -11.59 13.49 21.55
CA GLU A 118 -11.48 13.51 20.08
C GLU A 118 -10.79 14.78 19.60
N GLN A 119 -9.80 14.62 18.71
CA GLN A 119 -9.16 15.74 18.04
C GLN A 119 -9.06 15.49 16.54
N VAL A 120 -9.40 16.50 15.74
CA VAL A 120 -9.45 16.40 14.28
C VAL A 120 -8.41 17.33 13.66
N VAL A 121 -7.73 16.84 12.62
CA VAL A 121 -6.89 17.64 11.72
C VAL A 121 -7.38 17.47 10.31
N VAL A 122 -7.49 18.58 9.58
CA VAL A 122 -7.78 18.59 8.15
C VAL A 122 -6.56 19.14 7.42
N ILE A 123 -6.06 18.40 6.44
CA ILE A 123 -4.91 18.76 5.61
C ILE A 123 -5.40 18.85 4.17
N SER A 124 -5.27 20.01 3.56
CA SER A 124 -5.66 20.24 2.17
C SER A 124 -4.44 20.63 1.34
N PHE A 125 -4.29 20.06 0.15
CA PHE A 125 -3.21 20.39 -0.78
C PHE A 125 -3.54 19.98 -2.21
N ARG A 126 -2.85 20.57 -3.19
CA ARG A 126 -2.98 20.24 -4.60
C ARG A 126 -1.81 19.39 -5.08
N LEU A 127 -2.13 18.35 -5.85
CA LEU A 127 -1.19 17.54 -6.63
C LEU A 127 -1.29 17.94 -8.11
N PRO A 128 -0.36 18.77 -8.63
CA PRO A 128 -0.37 19.18 -10.02
C PRO A 128 0.02 18.01 -10.95
N ASN A 129 -0.72 17.86 -12.04
CA ASN A 129 -0.57 16.80 -13.04
C ASN A 129 -0.51 15.39 -12.46
N ALA A 130 -1.20 15.14 -11.34
CA ALA A 130 -1.26 13.85 -10.65
C ALA A 130 -1.73 12.71 -11.56
N ILE A 131 -2.70 12.99 -12.44
CA ILE A 131 -3.26 12.02 -13.37
C ILE A 131 -2.37 11.92 -14.62
N THR A 132 -1.68 10.79 -14.75
CA THR A 132 -0.80 10.47 -15.89
C THR A 132 -1.52 9.63 -16.95
N ILE A 133 -0.98 9.55 -18.17
CA ILE A 133 -1.47 8.62 -19.21
C ILE A 133 -0.48 7.45 -19.30
N LYS A 134 -0.97 6.22 -19.21
CA LYS A 134 -0.21 4.98 -19.44
C LYS A 134 -1.07 4.05 -20.29
N GLU A 135 -0.52 3.54 -21.40
CA GLU A 135 -1.25 2.60 -22.28
C GLU A 135 -2.65 3.11 -22.67
N GLU A 136 -2.75 4.40 -23.01
CA GLU A 136 -4.02 5.09 -23.35
C GLU A 136 -5.05 5.17 -22.21
N LYS A 137 -4.70 4.75 -21.00
CA LYS A 137 -5.52 4.89 -19.78
C LYS A 137 -5.02 6.02 -18.90
N ASN A 138 -5.93 6.72 -18.24
CA ASN A 138 -5.52 7.70 -17.23
C ASN A 138 -5.29 6.98 -15.91
N TYR A 139 -4.27 7.43 -15.20
CA TYR A 139 -3.72 6.71 -14.07
C TYR A 139 -3.34 7.69 -12.96
N PHE A 140 -3.87 7.46 -11.76
CA PHE A 140 -3.49 8.12 -10.53
C PHE A 140 -3.13 7.08 -9.47
N GLY A 141 -1.90 7.15 -8.95
CA GLY A 141 -1.43 6.27 -7.89
C GLY A 141 -1.27 7.03 -6.58
N ALA A 142 -2.11 6.75 -5.58
CA ALA A 142 -2.05 7.30 -4.23
C ALA A 142 -1.51 6.26 -3.23
N TYR A 143 -0.36 5.65 -3.52
CA TYR A 143 0.25 4.58 -2.71
C TYR A 143 0.56 4.98 -1.25
N TRP A 144 0.69 6.27 -0.99
CA TRP A 144 1.01 6.83 0.32
C TRP A 144 -0.23 6.99 1.23
N VAL A 145 -1.44 6.93 0.67
CA VAL A 145 -2.66 7.35 1.39
C VAL A 145 -2.95 6.45 2.60
N GLY A 146 -2.82 5.15 2.43
CA GLY A 146 -3.12 4.16 3.46
C GLY A 146 -1.95 3.81 4.38
N SER A 147 -0.78 4.41 4.18
CA SER A 147 0.38 4.13 5.03
C SER A 147 0.22 4.83 6.39
N TRP A 148 -0.15 4.07 7.42
CA TRP A 148 -0.27 4.51 8.81
C TRP A 148 0.51 3.59 9.73
N LEU A 149 1.20 4.19 10.72
CA LEU A 149 2.00 3.48 11.73
C LEU A 149 1.16 2.99 12.92
N VAL A 150 -0.11 3.35 12.94
CA VAL A 150 -1.08 2.94 13.97
C VAL A 150 -2.35 2.49 13.27
N PRO A 151 -3.09 1.53 13.85
CA PRO A 151 -4.38 1.12 13.30
C PRO A 151 -5.34 2.31 13.20
N VAL A 152 -6.15 2.29 12.14
CA VAL A 152 -7.29 3.19 11.96
C VAL A 152 -8.57 2.39 12.13
N ASP A 153 -9.44 2.77 13.06
CA ASP A 153 -10.69 2.04 13.31
C ASP A 153 -11.59 2.06 12.07
N LYS A 154 -11.61 3.18 11.33
CA LYS A 154 -12.29 3.30 10.05
C LYS A 154 -11.52 4.20 9.09
N ALA A 155 -11.25 3.71 7.88
CA ALA A 155 -10.73 4.50 6.78
C ALA A 155 -11.78 4.64 5.67
N LEU A 156 -11.92 5.84 5.12
CA LEU A 156 -12.83 6.17 4.03
C LEU A 156 -12.10 6.95 2.95
N TYR A 157 -12.06 6.41 1.75
CA TYR A 157 -11.41 7.02 0.61
C TYR A 157 -12.48 7.41 -0.39
N ARG A 158 -12.48 8.67 -0.83
CA ARG A 158 -13.44 9.19 -1.81
C ARG A 158 -12.69 9.72 -3.02
N PHE A 159 -13.10 9.27 -4.20
CA PHE A 159 -12.63 9.83 -5.46
C PHE A 159 -13.79 10.58 -6.12
N VAL A 160 -13.63 11.89 -6.29
CA VAL A 160 -14.69 12.79 -6.78
C VAL A 160 -14.36 13.25 -8.18
N PHE A 161 -15.29 12.97 -9.09
CA PHE A 161 -15.15 13.36 -10.50
C PHE A 161 -15.75 14.73 -10.78
N PRO A 162 -15.29 15.45 -11.81
CA PRO A 162 -15.87 16.73 -12.17
C PRO A 162 -17.33 16.57 -12.61
N GLU A 163 -18.13 17.64 -12.49
CA GLU A 163 -19.54 17.62 -12.86
C GLU A 163 -19.73 17.35 -14.36
N GLY A 164 -20.55 16.35 -14.71
CA GLY A 164 -20.78 15.96 -16.11
C GLY A 164 -19.81 14.91 -16.64
N TYR A 165 -18.93 14.37 -15.80
CA TYR A 165 -17.91 13.40 -16.19
C TYR A 165 -18.11 12.10 -15.42
N SER A 166 -17.72 11.01 -16.06
CA SER A 166 -17.62 9.71 -15.43
C SER A 166 -16.39 8.98 -15.95
N TYR A 167 -16.16 7.79 -15.42
CA TYR A 167 -15.16 6.84 -15.89
C TYR A 167 -15.87 5.73 -16.64
N ARG A 168 -15.21 5.18 -17.66
CA ARG A 168 -15.71 3.99 -18.39
C ARG A 168 -15.39 2.70 -17.64
N ASP A 169 -14.23 2.66 -16.99
CA ASP A 169 -13.75 1.57 -16.14
C ASP A 169 -13.00 2.20 -14.96
N CYS A 170 -13.21 1.67 -13.76
CA CYS A 170 -12.52 2.06 -12.55
C CYS A 170 -11.97 0.80 -11.90
N SER A 171 -10.68 0.57 -12.12
CA SER A 171 -9.95 -0.43 -11.35
C SER A 171 -9.33 0.24 -10.14
N ILE A 172 -9.74 -0.22 -8.95
CA ILE A 172 -9.07 0.08 -7.69
C ILE A 172 -8.17 -1.10 -7.37
N TYR A 173 -6.88 -0.84 -7.17
CA TYR A 173 -5.92 -1.88 -6.80
C TYR A 173 -5.36 -1.67 -5.39
N PRO A 174 -5.27 -2.75 -4.58
CA PRO A 174 -5.88 -4.09 -4.81
C PRO A 174 -7.43 -4.03 -4.92
N GLN A 175 -8.07 -5.11 -5.41
CA GLN A 175 -9.51 -5.13 -5.79
C GLN A 175 -10.47 -4.97 -4.58
N TYR A 176 -10.50 -3.77 -4.01
CA TYR A 176 -11.42 -3.42 -2.93
C TYR A 176 -12.83 -3.22 -3.46
N LYS A 177 -13.82 -3.65 -2.67
CA LYS A 177 -15.20 -3.25 -2.90
C LYS A 177 -15.32 -1.75 -2.74
N TYR A 178 -16.04 -1.12 -3.66
CA TYR A 178 -16.33 0.31 -3.62
C TYR A 178 -17.82 0.54 -3.88
N GLU A 179 -18.31 1.67 -3.40
CA GLU A 179 -19.65 2.16 -3.68
C GLU A 179 -19.58 3.34 -4.65
N GLU A 180 -20.50 3.38 -5.61
CA GLU A 180 -20.68 4.55 -6.47
C GLU A 180 -21.81 5.42 -5.92
N LYS A 181 -21.55 6.72 -5.79
CA LYS A 181 -22.55 7.70 -5.33
C LYS A 181 -22.62 8.87 -6.30
N LEU A 182 -23.80 9.47 -6.39
CA LEU A 182 -24.00 10.75 -7.05
C LEU A 182 -24.31 11.79 -5.98
N VAL A 183 -23.38 12.71 -5.76
CA VAL A 183 -23.50 13.77 -4.76
C VAL A 183 -23.22 15.10 -5.45
N ASP A 184 -24.13 16.07 -5.30
CA ASP A 184 -24.03 17.39 -5.96
C ASP A 184 -23.74 17.31 -7.46
N ARG A 185 -24.45 16.43 -8.17
CA ARG A 185 -24.30 16.18 -9.63
C ARG A 185 -22.91 15.66 -10.04
N ARG A 186 -22.07 15.27 -9.08
CA ARG A 186 -20.75 14.68 -9.29
C ARG A 186 -20.75 13.22 -8.88
N ARG A 187 -20.19 12.38 -9.74
CA ARG A 187 -19.98 10.96 -9.41
C ARG A 187 -18.84 10.84 -8.42
N GLN A 188 -19.00 9.95 -7.47
CA GLN A 188 -18.03 9.64 -6.43
C GLN A 188 -17.85 8.13 -6.32
N VAL A 189 -16.60 7.72 -6.12
CA VAL A 189 -16.25 6.34 -5.79
C VAL A 189 -15.76 6.32 -4.36
N GLU A 190 -16.41 5.53 -3.51
CA GLU A 190 -16.08 5.42 -2.09
C GLU A 190 -15.56 4.03 -1.75
N VAL A 191 -14.40 3.96 -1.10
CA VAL A 191 -13.84 2.73 -0.52
C VAL A 191 -13.85 2.89 0.99
N SER A 192 -14.49 1.98 1.71
CA SER A 192 -14.48 1.97 3.17
C SER A 192 -13.78 0.71 3.70
N ILE A 193 -12.84 0.91 4.62
CA ILE A 193 -12.10 -0.15 5.30
C ILE A 193 -12.32 0.02 6.80
N THR A 194 -12.67 -1.07 7.49
CA THR A 194 -13.01 -1.05 8.91
C THR A 194 -12.65 -2.40 9.54
N PRO A 195 -11.58 -2.49 10.35
CA PRO A 195 -10.52 -1.50 10.58
C PRO A 195 -9.40 -1.58 9.51
N LEU A 196 -8.70 -0.48 9.29
CA LEU A 196 -7.43 -0.47 8.58
C LEU A 196 -6.32 -0.76 9.61
N LYS A 197 -5.93 -2.02 9.73
CA LYS A 197 -4.86 -2.47 10.65
C LYS A 197 -3.53 -2.35 9.94
N ASP A 198 -2.46 -1.91 10.63
CA ASP A 198 -1.00 -1.95 10.34
C ASP A 198 -0.51 -2.44 8.95
N GLU A 199 -1.20 -2.08 7.88
CA GLU A 199 -1.05 -2.54 6.51
C GLU A 199 -0.97 -1.28 5.65
N SER A 200 0.08 -1.15 4.84
CA SER A 200 0.18 -0.03 3.91
C SER A 200 -0.89 -0.18 2.83
N PHE A 201 -2.00 0.54 2.94
CA PHE A 201 -3.01 0.55 1.90
C PHE A 201 -2.56 1.40 0.70
N ALA A 202 -2.27 0.72 -0.40
CA ALA A 202 -2.05 1.32 -1.71
C ALA A 202 -3.39 1.51 -2.40
N LEU A 203 -3.67 2.73 -2.87
CA LEU A 203 -4.80 3.01 -3.75
C LEU A 203 -4.25 3.39 -5.12
N ALA A 204 -4.44 2.54 -6.12
CA ALA A 204 -4.25 2.93 -7.52
C ALA A 204 -5.60 3.04 -8.22
N PHE A 205 -5.78 4.15 -8.93
CA PHE A 205 -7.00 4.53 -9.60
C PHE A 205 -6.72 4.69 -11.10
N SER A 206 -7.37 3.88 -11.94
CA SER A 206 -7.15 3.90 -13.39
C SER A 206 -8.42 4.20 -14.17
N PRO A 207 -8.94 5.45 -14.14
CA PRO A 207 -10.12 5.81 -14.91
C PRO A 207 -9.77 5.86 -16.40
N THR A 208 -10.39 5.02 -17.23
CA THR A 208 -10.25 5.17 -18.68
C THR A 208 -11.15 6.31 -19.16
N PHE A 209 -10.53 7.39 -19.65
CA PHE A 209 -11.22 8.50 -20.32
C PHE A 209 -10.93 8.38 -21.82
N ILE A 210 -11.95 8.07 -22.61
CA ILE A 210 -11.91 8.15 -24.08
C ILE A 210 -13.09 9.03 -24.44
N GLU A 211 -12.78 10.32 -24.63
CA GLU A 211 -13.65 11.40 -25.06
C GLU A 211 -14.91 11.65 -24.22
N TRP A 212 -15.26 12.92 -24.16
CA TRP A 212 -16.42 13.40 -23.44
C TRP A 212 -17.63 13.08 -24.28
N GLU A 213 -18.48 12.17 -23.86
CA GLU A 213 -19.81 12.08 -24.43
C GLU A 213 -20.69 13.17 -23.79
N GLU A 214 -21.20 14.08 -24.62
CA GLU A 214 -22.30 14.97 -24.25
C GLU A 214 -23.42 14.15 -23.57
N THR A 215 -23.71 14.49 -22.32
CA THR A 215 -24.79 13.93 -21.50
C THR A 215 -26.20 14.30 -22.01
N GLU A 216 -26.45 14.39 -23.31
CA GLU A 216 -27.77 14.75 -23.85
C GLU A 216 -28.73 13.57 -24.03
N LYS A 217 -28.27 12.31 -23.93
CA LYS A 217 -29.17 11.14 -24.09
C LYS A 217 -29.69 10.50 -22.80
N LYS A 218 -29.14 10.83 -21.63
CA LYS A 218 -29.62 10.32 -20.32
C LYS A 218 -30.12 11.39 -19.35
N SER A 219 -29.94 12.68 -19.63
CA SER A 219 -30.55 13.75 -18.82
C SER A 219 -32.08 13.68 -18.81
N LYS A 220 -32.70 13.25 -19.92
CA LYS A 220 -34.17 13.06 -20.00
C LYS A 220 -34.70 11.88 -19.19
N GLU A 221 -33.90 10.83 -18.97
CA GLU A 221 -34.26 9.74 -18.05
C GLU A 221 -34.09 10.17 -16.59
N ILE A 222 -33.04 10.95 -16.29
CA ILE A 222 -32.77 11.46 -14.95
C ILE A 222 -33.81 12.52 -14.53
N ASP A 223 -34.21 13.43 -15.42
CA ASP A 223 -35.33 14.36 -15.17
C ASP A 223 -36.67 13.62 -14.97
N GLY A 224 -36.82 12.45 -15.59
CA GLY A 224 -37.98 11.57 -15.39
C GLY A 224 -37.98 10.83 -14.04
N ILE A 225 -36.79 10.57 -13.49
CA ILE A 225 -36.61 9.92 -12.17
C ILE A 225 -36.71 10.95 -11.05
N ILE A 226 -36.11 12.13 -11.20
CA ILE A 226 -36.18 13.24 -10.22
C ILE A 226 -37.63 13.68 -10.02
N LYS A 227 -38.43 13.82 -11.09
CA LYS A 227 -39.88 14.14 -10.98
C LYS A 227 -40.69 13.03 -10.30
N LYS A 228 -40.22 11.79 -10.32
CA LYS A 228 -40.89 10.64 -9.68
C LYS A 228 -40.59 10.56 -8.17
N ASP A 229 -39.39 10.96 -7.77
CA ASP A 229 -38.98 11.01 -6.36
C ASP A 229 -39.47 12.27 -5.65
N GLU A 230 -39.53 13.42 -6.34
CA GLU A 230 -40.20 14.62 -5.83
C GLU A 230 -41.70 14.38 -5.60
N ALA A 231 -42.39 13.73 -6.55
CA ALA A 231 -43.80 13.37 -6.41
C ALA A 231 -44.05 12.30 -5.33
N LYS A 232 -43.10 11.42 -5.03
CA LYS A 232 -43.19 10.47 -3.90
C LYS A 232 -43.00 11.18 -2.55
N SER A 233 -42.07 12.14 -2.47
CA SER A 233 -41.82 12.91 -1.25
C SER A 233 -42.98 13.86 -0.91
N GLU A 234 -43.68 14.41 -1.90
CA GLU A 234 -44.92 15.18 -1.69
C GLU A 234 -46.08 14.28 -1.23
N VAL A 235 -46.17 13.03 -1.72
CA VAL A 235 -47.22 12.08 -1.30
C VAL A 235 -46.96 11.51 0.11
N GLU A 236 -45.70 11.35 0.52
CA GLU A 236 -45.33 10.94 1.89
C GLU A 236 -45.51 12.09 2.91
N SER A 237 -45.15 13.31 2.56
CA SER A 237 -45.37 14.48 3.43
C SER A 237 -46.86 14.85 3.60
N VAL A 238 -47.71 14.61 2.58
CA VAL A 238 -49.17 14.79 2.72
C VAL A 238 -49.82 13.66 3.55
N LYS A 239 -49.26 12.43 3.54
CA LYS A 239 -49.73 11.33 4.40
C LYS A 239 -49.38 11.53 5.87
N GLU A 240 -48.22 12.09 6.19
CA GLU A 240 -47.80 12.39 7.57
C GLU A 240 -48.63 13.52 8.21
N VAL A 241 -49.16 14.45 7.41
CA VAL A 241 -50.05 15.52 7.88
C VAL A 241 -51.49 15.02 8.07
N ALA A 242 -51.90 13.96 7.35
CA ALA A 242 -53.27 13.43 7.39
C ALA A 242 -53.55 12.40 8.51
N GLU A 243 -52.52 11.89 9.21
CA GLU A 243 -52.68 10.97 10.35
C GLU A 243 -52.90 11.66 11.70
N LYS A 244 -52.95 13.00 11.73
CA LYS A 244 -53.41 13.79 12.88
C LYS A 244 -54.73 14.49 12.56
N ASP A 245 -55.80 13.72 12.42
CA ASP A 245 -57.13 14.11 12.88
C ASP A 245 -58.09 12.93 12.73
N GLU A 246 -58.52 12.38 13.87
CA GLU A 246 -59.68 11.50 13.92
C GLU A 246 -60.92 12.27 13.45
N SER A 247 -61.72 11.66 12.58
CA SER A 247 -63.09 11.23 12.91
C SER A 247 -64.03 11.27 11.70
N THR A 248 -65.00 10.36 11.75
CA THR A 248 -66.32 10.39 11.10
C THR A 248 -66.49 9.96 9.63
N VAL A 249 -67.28 8.88 9.51
CA VAL A 249 -68.41 8.69 8.58
C VAL A 249 -68.19 7.84 7.32
N THR A 250 -69.25 7.08 7.08
CA THR A 250 -69.52 5.91 6.26
C THR A 250 -69.70 6.15 4.74
N THR A 251 -69.75 5.02 4.02
CA THR A 251 -70.54 4.69 2.80
C THR A 251 -70.05 5.03 1.38
N GLU A 252 -69.93 3.95 0.59
CA GLU A 252 -70.40 3.71 -0.81
C GLU A 252 -69.61 4.09 -2.10
N LYS A 253 -69.63 3.09 -3.01
CA LYS A 253 -69.55 3.05 -4.51
C LYS A 253 -68.17 3.10 -5.19
N VAL A 254 -67.71 2.05 -5.93
CA VAL A 254 -68.17 1.47 -7.24
C VAL A 254 -67.92 2.50 -8.37
N GLN A 255 -67.15 2.32 -9.45
CA GLN A 255 -67.12 1.22 -10.45
C GLN A 255 -66.02 1.42 -11.53
N SER A 256 -65.59 0.30 -12.14
CA SER A 256 -65.21 0.09 -13.58
C SER A 256 -64.02 0.86 -14.18
N GLN A 257 -63.15 0.27 -15.02
CA GLN A 257 -63.47 -0.56 -16.19
C GLN A 257 -62.45 -1.71 -16.41
N LEU A 258 -63.01 -2.88 -16.73
CA LEU A 258 -62.38 -4.00 -17.44
C LEU A 258 -62.30 -3.70 -18.95
N GLY A 259 -61.32 -4.32 -19.63
CA GLY A 259 -61.25 -4.35 -21.08
C GLY A 259 -60.07 -5.17 -21.60
N THR A 260 -60.25 -6.49 -21.55
CA THR A 260 -59.43 -7.62 -22.01
C THR A 260 -59.18 -7.71 -23.53
N SER A 261 -58.08 -8.37 -23.92
CA SER A 261 -57.95 -9.36 -25.03
C SER A 261 -56.46 -9.77 -25.16
N THR A 262 -55.94 -10.94 -24.73
CA THR A 262 -55.92 -12.30 -25.36
C THR A 262 -55.63 -12.28 -26.87
N SER A 263 -54.73 -13.10 -27.47
CA SER A 263 -54.55 -14.57 -27.38
C SER A 263 -53.22 -15.01 -28.06
N GLU A 264 -52.48 -15.99 -27.50
CA GLU A 264 -52.23 -17.39 -27.97
C GLU A 264 -51.12 -17.57 -29.05
N VAL A 265 -49.97 -18.19 -28.73
CA VAL A 265 -49.54 -19.63 -28.81
C VAL A 265 -49.09 -20.06 -30.21
N GLU A 266 -47.84 -20.55 -30.33
CA GLU A 266 -47.51 -21.80 -31.05
C GLU A 266 -46.07 -22.28 -30.79
N ILE A 267 -45.94 -23.59 -30.57
CA ILE A 267 -44.73 -24.40 -30.44
C ILE A 267 -44.58 -25.18 -31.76
N ASN A 268 -43.36 -25.41 -32.25
CA ASN A 268 -43.09 -26.53 -33.17
C ASN A 268 -41.66 -27.08 -32.97
N GLU A 269 -41.59 -28.40 -32.76
CA GLU A 269 -40.43 -29.28 -32.94
C GLU A 269 -40.56 -30.00 -34.30
N GLU A 270 -39.45 -30.32 -34.98
CA GLU A 270 -39.24 -31.62 -35.65
C GLU A 270 -37.80 -31.81 -36.17
N GLU A 271 -37.43 -33.08 -36.37
CA GLU A 271 -36.09 -33.72 -36.36
C GLU A 271 -35.36 -33.90 -37.73
N LYS A 272 -34.04 -34.22 -37.62
CA LYS A 272 -33.16 -35.16 -38.37
C LYS A 272 -32.98 -35.09 -39.91
N GLU A 273 -31.71 -35.03 -40.35
CA GLU A 273 -30.93 -36.18 -40.90
C GLU A 273 -29.45 -35.79 -41.15
N GLY A 274 -28.53 -36.75 -41.00
CA GLY A 274 -27.07 -36.54 -41.01
C GLY A 274 -26.35 -36.82 -42.34
N LYS A 275 -25.07 -36.42 -42.40
CA LYS A 275 -23.99 -37.01 -43.22
C LYS A 275 -22.62 -36.53 -42.70
N GLU A 276 -21.69 -37.46 -42.57
CA GLU A 276 -20.27 -37.27 -42.25
C GLU A 276 -19.51 -36.65 -43.45
N GLU A 277 -18.55 -35.75 -43.18
CA GLU A 277 -17.22 -35.71 -43.81
C GLU A 277 -16.32 -34.65 -43.12
N GLU A 278 -15.02 -34.96 -43.03
CA GLU A 278 -13.95 -34.31 -42.27
C GLU A 278 -13.61 -32.87 -42.72
N SER A 279 -13.22 -31.99 -41.78
CA SER A 279 -11.94 -31.22 -41.82
C SER A 279 -11.87 -30.06 -40.79
N ALA A 280 -10.62 -29.80 -40.35
CA ALA A 280 -10.08 -28.58 -39.72
C ALA A 280 -10.46 -28.27 -38.25
N VAL A 281 -9.49 -28.49 -37.36
CA VAL A 281 -9.45 -27.91 -36.01
C VAL A 281 -9.07 -26.44 -36.13
N GLU A 282 -10.02 -25.55 -35.82
CA GLU A 282 -9.81 -24.11 -35.69
C GLU A 282 -9.89 -23.74 -34.20
N ASN A 283 -8.82 -23.14 -33.67
CA ASN A 283 -8.74 -22.66 -32.29
C ASN A 283 -9.77 -21.55 -32.06
N LYS A 284 -10.72 -21.78 -31.15
CA LYS A 284 -11.66 -20.75 -30.70
C LYS A 284 -11.21 -20.20 -29.36
N GLU A 285 -10.81 -18.94 -29.33
CA GLU A 285 -10.56 -18.16 -28.12
C GLU A 285 -11.82 -18.13 -27.23
N ILE A 286 -11.64 -18.46 -25.95
CA ILE A 286 -12.68 -18.31 -24.93
C ILE A 286 -12.67 -16.84 -24.51
N GLY A 287 -13.78 -16.15 -24.76
CA GLY A 287 -13.94 -14.71 -24.51
C GLY A 287 -14.12 -14.38 -23.03
N SER A 288 -13.75 -13.15 -22.66
CA SER A 288 -13.78 -12.58 -21.31
C SER A 288 -15.15 -12.56 -20.63
N GLU A 289 -16.25 -12.73 -21.36
CA GLU A 289 -17.61 -12.76 -20.80
C GLU A 289 -17.98 -14.10 -20.14
N ASP A 290 -17.38 -15.22 -20.58
CA ASP A 290 -17.61 -16.54 -19.95
C ASP A 290 -16.85 -16.65 -18.61
N ILE A 291 -15.79 -15.86 -18.43
CA ILE A 291 -15.05 -15.72 -17.16
C ILE A 291 -15.89 -14.98 -16.11
N VAL A 292 -16.73 -14.02 -16.52
CA VAL A 292 -17.54 -13.18 -15.59
C VAL A 292 -18.71 -13.96 -15.00
N ARG A 293 -19.32 -14.88 -15.74
CA ARG A 293 -20.45 -15.68 -15.24
C ARG A 293 -20.04 -16.67 -14.15
N LEU A 294 -18.85 -17.29 -14.27
CA LEU A 294 -18.34 -18.23 -13.28
C LEU A 294 -18.04 -17.58 -11.92
N VAL A 295 -17.56 -16.33 -11.90
CA VAL A 295 -17.20 -15.58 -10.69
C VAL A 295 -18.43 -15.14 -9.87
N SER A 296 -19.58 -14.95 -10.53
CA SER A 296 -20.82 -14.53 -9.84
C SER A 296 -21.47 -15.60 -8.96
N SER A 297 -21.16 -16.89 -9.18
CA SER A 297 -21.84 -18.00 -8.49
C SER A 297 -21.23 -18.38 -7.15
N THR A 298 -20.03 -17.88 -6.82
CA THR A 298 -19.31 -18.19 -5.57
C THR A 298 -19.43 -17.11 -4.50
N THR A 299 -20.10 -15.99 -4.77
CA THR A 299 -20.27 -14.91 -3.79
C THR A 299 -21.50 -15.15 -2.90
N THR A 300 -21.50 -16.27 -2.17
CA THR A 300 -22.31 -16.38 -0.95
C THR A 300 -21.45 -15.96 0.23
N THR A 301 -21.57 -14.68 0.57
CA THR A 301 -21.38 -14.06 1.89
C THR A 301 -20.61 -14.89 2.94
N ILE A 302 -19.29 -14.73 3.01
CA ILE A 302 -18.51 -15.10 4.20
C ILE A 302 -18.44 -13.88 5.10
N ASN A 303 -19.31 -13.86 6.13
CA ASN A 303 -19.19 -12.99 7.29
C ASN A 303 -17.83 -13.25 7.96
N ILE A 304 -16.92 -12.27 7.92
CA ILE A 304 -15.66 -12.31 8.67
C ILE A 304 -15.95 -11.86 10.11
N GLU A 305 -16.60 -12.72 10.87
CA GLU A 305 -16.33 -12.79 12.31
C GLU A 305 -15.01 -13.54 12.49
N ARG A 306 -14.24 -13.15 13.50
CA ARG A 306 -12.93 -13.68 13.89
C ARG A 306 -13.02 -15.18 14.21
N ARG A 307 -13.15 -16.02 13.18
CA ARG A 307 -12.91 -17.45 13.25
C ARG A 307 -11.45 -17.64 12.96
N ILE A 308 -10.73 -18.16 13.94
CA ILE A 308 -9.58 -19.02 13.68
C ILE A 308 -10.02 -19.92 12.52
N ILE A 309 -9.42 -19.77 11.34
CA ILE A 309 -9.73 -20.64 10.21
C ILE A 309 -9.26 -22.02 10.66
N GLU A 310 -10.19 -22.87 11.09
CA GLU A 310 -9.87 -24.28 11.35
C GLU A 310 -9.38 -24.86 10.03
N LYS A 311 -8.06 -25.01 9.93
CA LYS A 311 -7.38 -25.54 8.75
C LYS A 311 -7.93 -26.95 8.48
N GLN A 312 -8.32 -27.22 7.24
CA GLN A 312 -8.82 -28.51 6.82
C GLN A 312 -7.67 -29.39 6.33
N ALA A 313 -7.76 -30.69 6.65
CA ALA A 313 -6.76 -31.68 6.28
C ALA A 313 -6.62 -31.76 4.75
N VAL A 314 -5.36 -31.88 4.32
CA VAL A 314 -4.99 -31.73 2.92
C VAL A 314 -5.46 -32.92 2.07
N SER A 315 -6.35 -32.67 1.10
CA SER A 315 -6.77 -33.66 0.10
C SER A 315 -5.64 -34.02 -0.89
N GLU A 316 -5.72 -35.18 -1.56
CA GLU A 316 -4.73 -35.54 -2.59
C GLU A 316 -4.78 -34.60 -3.80
N GLU A 317 -5.98 -34.06 -4.11
CA GLU A 317 -6.18 -33.14 -5.23
C GLU A 317 -5.57 -31.76 -4.94
N GLU A 318 -5.84 -31.19 -3.76
CA GLU A 318 -5.24 -29.90 -3.40
C GLU A 318 -3.70 -30.00 -3.33
N ARG A 319 -3.16 -31.09 -2.74
CA ARG A 319 -1.72 -31.32 -2.68
C ARG A 319 -1.11 -31.39 -4.07
N ARG A 320 -1.77 -32.05 -5.03
CA ARG A 320 -1.30 -32.10 -6.43
C ARG A 320 -1.26 -30.70 -7.06
N VAL A 321 -2.28 -29.87 -6.82
CA VAL A 321 -2.32 -28.49 -7.34
C VAL A 321 -1.17 -27.66 -6.75
N TYR A 322 -0.97 -27.76 -5.43
CA TYR A 322 0.13 -27.09 -4.73
C TYR A 322 1.50 -27.54 -5.24
N ASP A 323 1.77 -28.85 -5.29
CA ASP A 323 3.02 -29.42 -5.76
C ASP A 323 3.31 -28.98 -7.22
N SER A 324 2.28 -28.97 -8.07
CA SER A 324 2.40 -28.46 -9.43
C SER A 324 2.77 -26.98 -9.48
N ALA A 325 2.18 -26.15 -8.62
CA ALA A 325 2.51 -24.73 -8.55
C ALA A 325 3.94 -24.49 -8.08
N GLN A 326 4.40 -25.24 -7.06
CA GLN A 326 5.77 -25.18 -6.57
C GLN A 326 6.78 -25.59 -7.65
N GLU A 327 6.47 -26.63 -8.44
CA GLU A 327 7.34 -27.06 -9.53
C GLU A 327 7.44 -26.01 -10.63
N LEU A 328 6.31 -25.40 -11.02
CA LEU A 328 6.30 -24.28 -11.97
C LEU A 328 7.10 -23.08 -11.45
N TYR A 329 6.98 -22.77 -10.16
CA TYR A 329 7.76 -21.73 -9.50
C TYR A 329 9.27 -22.03 -9.54
N LYS A 330 9.69 -23.26 -9.23
CA LYS A 330 11.10 -23.69 -9.34
C LYS A 330 11.64 -23.61 -10.77
N GLN A 331 10.79 -23.86 -11.75
CA GLN A 331 11.09 -23.68 -13.17
C GLN A 331 11.07 -22.21 -13.63
N LYS A 332 10.84 -21.26 -12.71
CA LYS A 332 10.69 -19.81 -12.97
C LYS A 332 9.51 -19.45 -13.86
N LYS A 333 8.53 -20.35 -14.00
CA LYS A 333 7.30 -20.12 -14.76
C LYS A 333 6.26 -19.45 -13.87
N TYR A 334 6.57 -18.23 -13.43
CA TYR A 334 5.80 -17.57 -12.37
C TYR A 334 4.36 -17.24 -12.77
N LYS A 335 4.07 -16.96 -14.05
CA LYS A 335 2.69 -16.76 -14.54
C LYS A 335 1.84 -18.03 -14.43
N GLU A 336 2.39 -19.17 -14.84
CA GLU A 336 1.71 -20.47 -14.77
C GLU A 336 1.53 -20.90 -13.30
N ALA A 337 2.58 -20.75 -12.48
CA ALA A 337 2.50 -20.99 -11.04
C ALA A 337 1.40 -20.15 -10.39
N LEU A 338 1.36 -18.84 -10.67
CA LEU A 338 0.36 -17.93 -10.14
C LEU A 338 -1.07 -18.34 -10.54
N SER A 339 -1.27 -18.87 -11.74
CA SER A 339 -2.57 -19.41 -12.17
C SER A 339 -3.01 -20.58 -11.30
N ASN A 340 -2.11 -21.53 -11.03
CA ASN A 340 -2.40 -22.68 -10.18
C ASN A 340 -2.64 -22.28 -8.72
N LEU A 341 -1.88 -21.31 -8.20
CA LEU A 341 -2.04 -20.81 -6.83
C LEU A 341 -3.35 -20.04 -6.65
N ARG A 342 -3.79 -19.29 -7.66
CA ARG A 342 -5.11 -18.64 -7.65
C ARG A 342 -6.24 -19.66 -7.67
N TYR A 343 -6.15 -20.67 -8.54
CA TYR A 343 -7.08 -21.79 -8.53
C TYR A 343 -7.09 -22.49 -7.17
N TYR A 344 -5.93 -22.66 -6.52
CA TYR A 344 -5.84 -23.21 -5.17
C TYR A 344 -6.62 -22.37 -4.17
N MET A 345 -6.41 -21.05 -4.15
CA MET A 345 -7.09 -20.15 -3.23
C MET A 345 -8.60 -20.09 -3.43
N ASP A 346 -9.08 -20.24 -4.66
CA ASP A 346 -10.51 -20.22 -4.97
C ASP A 346 -11.22 -21.51 -4.52
N ASN A 347 -10.55 -22.67 -4.61
CA ASN A 347 -11.16 -23.98 -4.33
C ASN A 347 -10.83 -24.51 -2.92
N TYR A 348 -9.69 -24.12 -2.35
CA TYR A 348 -9.19 -24.59 -1.06
C TYR A 348 -8.79 -23.44 -0.10
N PRO A 349 -9.65 -22.42 0.12
CA PRO A 349 -9.31 -21.22 0.91
C PRO A 349 -9.10 -21.47 2.42
N ARG A 350 -9.38 -22.69 2.91
CA ARG A 350 -9.21 -23.08 4.33
C ARG A 350 -8.24 -24.24 4.52
N SER A 351 -7.43 -24.54 3.52
CA SER A 351 -6.46 -25.63 3.60
C SER A 351 -5.35 -25.32 4.60
N GLU A 352 -4.72 -26.37 5.13
CA GLU A 352 -3.49 -26.24 5.92
C GLU A 352 -2.33 -25.58 5.16
N LEU A 353 -2.33 -25.62 3.83
CA LEU A 353 -1.31 -25.01 2.95
C LEU A 353 -1.68 -23.60 2.46
N SER A 354 -2.84 -23.07 2.87
CA SER A 354 -3.30 -21.78 2.35
C SER A 354 -2.40 -20.60 2.76
N ASP A 355 -1.67 -20.70 3.88
CA ASP A 355 -0.61 -19.75 4.23
C ASP A 355 0.55 -19.80 3.24
N ASP A 356 1.18 -20.97 3.04
CA ASP A 356 2.27 -21.15 2.08
C ASP A 356 1.89 -20.63 0.67
N VAL A 357 0.70 -20.99 0.20
CA VAL A 357 0.17 -20.54 -1.10
C VAL A 357 0.09 -19.02 -1.16
N SER A 358 -0.31 -18.37 -0.07
CA SER A 358 -0.44 -16.92 0.03
C SER A 358 0.91 -16.22 -0.09
N PHE A 359 1.94 -16.71 0.60
CA PHE A 359 3.29 -16.17 0.49
C PHE A 359 3.90 -16.45 -0.89
N LEU A 360 3.68 -17.65 -1.45
CA LEU A 360 4.17 -18.03 -2.77
C LEU A 360 3.55 -17.18 -3.90
N ILE A 361 2.30 -16.73 -3.77
CA ILE A 361 1.69 -15.74 -4.67
C ILE A 361 2.47 -14.43 -4.64
N GLY A 362 2.85 -13.97 -3.44
CA GLY A 362 3.69 -12.78 -3.27
C GLY A 362 5.04 -12.92 -3.98
N ASP A 363 5.70 -14.07 -3.84
CA ASP A 363 6.95 -14.35 -4.53
C ASP A 363 6.79 -14.41 -6.04
N CYS A 364 5.74 -15.06 -6.55
CA CYS A 364 5.45 -15.05 -7.99
C CYS A 364 5.36 -13.63 -8.53
N TYR A 365 4.64 -12.74 -7.84
CA TYR A 365 4.55 -11.34 -8.24
C TYR A 365 5.89 -10.60 -8.15
N PHE A 366 6.70 -10.90 -7.14
CA PHE A 366 8.03 -10.31 -6.98
C PHE A 366 8.92 -10.66 -8.17
N TYR A 367 9.01 -11.93 -8.53
CA TYR A 367 9.86 -12.37 -9.63
C TYR A 367 9.34 -11.96 -11.01
N LEU A 368 8.02 -11.89 -11.20
CA LEU A 368 7.45 -11.30 -12.42
C LEU A 368 7.84 -9.82 -12.58
N ALA A 369 7.98 -9.08 -11.49
CA ALA A 369 8.50 -7.71 -11.53
C ALA A 369 10.01 -7.66 -11.85
N GLU A 370 10.82 -8.58 -11.31
CA GLU A 370 12.25 -8.70 -11.67
C GLU A 370 12.45 -9.04 -13.16
N GLU A 371 11.56 -9.84 -13.75
CA GLU A 371 11.60 -10.20 -15.18
C GLU A 371 11.06 -9.08 -16.10
N GLY A 372 10.47 -8.02 -15.52
CA GLY A 372 9.85 -6.92 -16.27
C GLY A 372 8.46 -7.24 -16.84
N ASP A 373 7.91 -8.42 -16.51
CA ASP A 373 6.56 -8.86 -16.88
C ASP A 373 5.46 -8.08 -16.16
N VAL A 374 5.79 -7.49 -15.01
CA VAL A 374 4.93 -6.58 -14.25
C VAL A 374 5.65 -5.25 -14.10
N SER A 375 4.93 -4.15 -14.34
CA SER A 375 5.50 -2.80 -14.36
C SER A 375 6.12 -2.34 -13.03
N SER A 376 5.80 -2.98 -11.90
CA SER A 376 6.32 -2.64 -10.59
C SER A 376 6.20 -3.78 -9.58
N TYR A 377 6.88 -3.65 -8.44
CA TYR A 377 6.81 -4.59 -7.31
C TYR A 377 5.54 -4.42 -6.45
N GLN A 378 4.60 -3.55 -6.83
CA GLN A 378 3.37 -3.31 -6.04
C GLN A 378 2.48 -4.54 -5.86
N PRO A 379 2.22 -5.37 -6.90
CA PRO A 379 1.43 -6.58 -6.71
C PRO A 379 2.05 -7.57 -5.72
N ALA A 380 3.39 -7.63 -5.63
CA ALA A 380 4.10 -8.44 -4.66
C ALA A 380 3.84 -7.92 -3.23
N ILE A 381 4.00 -6.60 -3.03
CA ILE A 381 3.72 -5.95 -1.75
C ILE A 381 2.27 -6.23 -1.31
N SER A 382 1.29 -6.03 -2.20
CA SER A 382 -0.12 -6.28 -1.87
C SER A 382 -0.41 -7.74 -1.51
N ALA A 383 0.22 -8.69 -2.21
CA ALA A 383 0.07 -10.11 -1.92
C ALA A 383 0.69 -10.50 -0.57
N PHE A 384 1.89 -10.02 -0.25
CA PHE A 384 2.50 -10.26 1.06
C PHE A 384 1.72 -9.61 2.19
N GLN A 385 1.20 -8.39 2.00
CA GLN A 385 0.33 -7.75 2.99
C GLN A 385 -0.92 -8.58 3.27
N LEU A 386 -1.58 -9.08 2.22
CA LEU A 386 -2.72 -9.96 2.39
C LEU A 386 -2.35 -11.25 3.11
N ALA A 387 -1.21 -11.86 2.76
CA ALA A 387 -0.71 -13.06 3.44
C ALA A 387 -0.46 -12.81 4.94
N LEU A 388 0.20 -11.71 5.30
CA LEU A 388 0.46 -11.31 6.68
C LEU A 388 -0.85 -11.01 7.45
N ALA A 389 -1.86 -10.45 6.78
CA ALA A 389 -3.16 -10.14 7.38
C ALA A 389 -3.98 -11.40 7.69
N LEU A 390 -3.96 -12.37 6.76
CA LEU A 390 -4.71 -13.62 6.87
C LEU A 390 -4.00 -14.65 7.75
N TYR A 391 -2.67 -14.68 7.73
CA TYR A 391 -1.83 -15.70 8.36
C TYR A 391 -0.69 -15.07 9.18
N PRO A 392 -1.01 -14.28 10.24
CA PRO A 392 -0.02 -13.56 11.03
C PRO A 392 0.93 -14.45 11.85
N ASP A 393 0.58 -15.73 12.02
CA ASP A 393 1.36 -16.73 12.76
C ASP A 393 2.05 -17.77 11.84
N ALA A 394 2.02 -17.57 10.51
CA ALA A 394 2.66 -18.48 9.56
C ALA A 394 4.19 -18.43 9.67
N GLU A 395 4.84 -19.56 9.35
CA GLU A 395 6.30 -19.68 9.37
C GLU A 395 6.98 -18.67 8.42
N ASP A 396 6.35 -18.36 7.29
CA ASP A 396 6.84 -17.43 6.26
C ASP A 396 6.62 -15.94 6.57
N VAL A 397 6.03 -15.59 7.72
CA VAL A 397 5.81 -14.18 8.10
C VAL A 397 7.10 -13.34 8.06
N PRO A 398 8.25 -13.80 8.59
CA PRO A 398 9.52 -13.08 8.47
C PRO A 398 9.96 -12.88 7.01
N TRP A 399 9.74 -13.88 6.16
CA TRP A 399 10.01 -13.81 4.72
C TRP A 399 9.14 -12.75 4.04
N GLY A 400 7.84 -12.68 4.37
CA GLY A 400 6.94 -11.64 3.86
C GLY A 400 7.40 -10.22 4.19
N PHE A 401 7.81 -9.96 5.44
CA PHE A 401 8.38 -8.66 5.81
C PHE A 401 9.65 -8.33 5.02
N PHE A 402 10.55 -9.32 4.87
CA PHE A 402 11.77 -9.14 4.09
C PHE A 402 11.48 -8.85 2.62
N GLN A 403 10.59 -9.61 1.98
CA GLN A 403 10.24 -9.44 0.58
C GLN A 403 9.47 -8.13 0.31
N MET A 404 8.65 -7.69 1.26
CA MET A 404 8.07 -6.34 1.22
C MET A 404 9.17 -5.27 1.28
N ALA A 405 10.13 -5.41 2.22
CA ALA A 405 11.26 -4.49 2.30
C ALA A 405 12.07 -4.45 0.99
N ASN A 406 12.34 -5.62 0.41
CA ASN A 406 13.04 -5.77 -0.86
C ASN A 406 12.28 -5.09 -2.00
N SER A 407 10.98 -5.35 -2.10
CA SER A 407 10.09 -4.73 -3.09
C SER A 407 10.09 -3.20 -2.98
N TYR A 408 9.94 -2.67 -1.76
CA TYR A 408 10.03 -1.23 -1.51
C TYR A 408 11.42 -0.68 -1.88
N TRP A 409 12.49 -1.40 -1.54
CA TRP A 409 13.86 -1.02 -1.86
C TRP A 409 14.10 -0.92 -3.37
N LYS A 410 13.69 -1.94 -4.13
CA LYS A 410 13.77 -2.00 -5.60
C LYS A 410 12.98 -0.88 -6.25
N MET A 411 11.83 -0.54 -5.66
CA MET A 411 11.06 0.62 -6.09
C MET A 411 11.73 1.94 -5.73
N LYS A 412 12.75 1.98 -4.85
CA LYS A 412 13.41 3.13 -4.19
C LYS A 412 12.54 3.87 -3.15
N TYR A 413 11.60 3.16 -2.54
CA TYR A 413 10.82 3.58 -1.38
C TYR A 413 11.56 3.18 -0.10
N TYR A 414 12.70 3.84 0.14
CA TYR A 414 13.66 3.42 1.17
C TYR A 414 13.12 3.52 2.60
N TYR A 415 12.16 4.41 2.87
CA TYR A 415 11.59 4.55 4.21
C TYR A 415 10.69 3.36 4.54
N GLU A 416 9.82 2.97 3.62
CA GLU A 416 8.95 1.80 3.77
C GLU A 416 9.77 0.51 3.84
N ALA A 417 10.85 0.42 3.05
CA ALA A 417 11.79 -0.69 3.17
C ALA A 417 12.43 -0.77 4.56
N TYR A 418 12.89 0.37 5.09
CA TYR A 418 13.43 0.49 6.44
C TYR A 418 12.43 0.06 7.51
N GLU A 419 11.18 0.52 7.44
CA GLU A 419 10.15 0.16 8.44
C GLU A 419 9.87 -1.36 8.43
N ASN A 420 9.79 -1.98 7.26
CA ASN A 420 9.62 -3.44 7.16
C ASN A 420 10.85 -4.20 7.71
N CYS A 421 12.06 -3.69 7.47
CA CYS A 421 13.27 -4.25 8.08
C CYS A 421 13.25 -4.14 9.61
N LEU A 422 12.80 -3.00 10.16
CA LEU A 422 12.67 -2.84 11.61
C LEU A 422 11.66 -3.82 12.20
N LEU A 423 10.48 -3.96 11.58
CA LEU A 423 9.47 -4.91 12.03
C LEU A 423 10.02 -6.35 12.05
N LEU A 424 10.76 -6.73 11.01
CA LEU A 424 11.45 -8.02 10.95
C LEU A 424 12.47 -8.18 12.10
N ILE A 425 13.33 -7.19 12.30
CA ILE A 425 14.38 -7.22 13.34
C ILE A 425 13.80 -7.25 14.75
N GLU A 426 12.72 -6.52 15.01
CA GLU A 426 12.11 -6.39 16.33
C GLU A 426 11.26 -7.60 16.69
N ARG A 427 10.51 -8.16 15.74
CA ARG A 427 9.57 -9.25 15.99
C ARG A 427 10.17 -10.64 15.78
N TYR A 428 11.13 -10.77 14.86
CA TYR A 428 11.72 -12.06 14.49
C TYR A 428 13.26 -12.00 14.47
N PRO A 429 13.90 -11.68 15.61
CA PRO A 429 15.34 -11.41 15.68
C PRO A 429 16.25 -12.57 15.25
N ASP A 430 15.71 -13.79 15.17
CA ASP A 430 16.42 -15.01 14.79
C ASP A 430 16.09 -15.49 13.36
N ALA A 431 15.31 -14.72 12.59
CA ALA A 431 14.96 -15.07 11.21
C ALA A 431 16.19 -15.03 10.27
N GLU A 432 16.14 -15.83 9.21
CA GLU A 432 17.25 -15.99 8.25
C GLU A 432 17.75 -14.65 7.68
N HIS A 433 16.84 -13.74 7.32
CA HIS A 433 17.14 -12.47 6.63
C HIS A 433 17.45 -11.30 7.56
N ILE A 434 17.72 -11.56 8.84
CA ILE A 434 18.09 -10.52 9.80
C ILE A 434 19.41 -9.80 9.44
N PRO A 435 20.44 -10.47 8.91
CA PRO A 435 21.62 -9.77 8.40
C PRO A 435 21.25 -8.79 7.29
N ASP A 436 20.51 -9.22 6.26
CA ASP A 436 20.07 -8.36 5.15
C ASP A 436 19.28 -7.14 5.65
N ALA A 437 18.31 -7.36 6.53
CA ALA A 437 17.49 -6.30 7.12
C ALA A 437 18.34 -5.27 7.88
N ARG A 438 19.30 -5.72 8.69
CA ARG A 438 20.22 -4.83 9.41
C ARG A 438 21.12 -4.05 8.48
N PHE A 439 21.59 -4.69 7.41
CA PHE A 439 22.36 -4.04 6.37
C PHE A 439 21.55 -2.94 5.67
N TRP A 440 20.30 -3.21 5.29
CA TRP A 440 19.41 -2.22 4.65
C TRP A 440 19.01 -1.09 5.58
N VAL A 441 18.86 -1.35 6.89
CA VAL A 441 18.67 -0.27 7.89
C VAL A 441 19.87 0.67 7.94
N ALA A 442 21.09 0.13 7.90
CA ALA A 442 22.30 0.95 7.83
C ALA A 442 22.39 1.75 6.52
N GLU A 443 22.02 1.11 5.40
CA GLU A 443 21.98 1.75 4.08
C GLU A 443 20.92 2.86 4.03
N TYR A 444 19.76 2.70 4.66
CA TYR A 444 18.76 3.77 4.78
C TYR A 444 19.33 5.03 5.44
N TYR A 445 20.06 4.88 6.56
CA TYR A 445 20.70 6.01 7.22
C TYR A 445 21.81 6.62 6.36
N PHE A 446 22.54 5.82 5.59
CA PHE A 446 23.53 6.31 4.64
C PHE A 446 22.89 7.16 3.54
N GLN A 447 21.80 6.67 2.93
CA GLN A 447 21.04 7.38 1.90
C GLN A 447 20.33 8.63 2.43
N SER A 448 20.13 8.71 3.75
CA SER A 448 19.55 9.86 4.44
C SER A 448 20.60 10.87 4.94
N ASP A 449 21.87 10.74 4.50
CA ASP A 449 23.03 11.54 4.93
C ASP A 449 23.31 11.51 6.45
N GLU A 450 22.72 10.55 7.18
CA GLU A 450 22.96 10.32 8.61
C GLU A 450 24.20 9.44 8.82
N PHE A 451 25.35 9.90 8.30
CA PHE A 451 26.59 9.11 8.20
C PHE A 451 27.12 8.59 9.55
N GLU A 452 26.93 9.33 10.65
CA GLU A 452 27.30 8.88 12.00
C GLU A 452 26.54 7.60 12.39
N LYS A 453 25.21 7.60 12.21
CA LYS A 453 24.36 6.44 12.54
C LYS A 453 24.65 5.28 11.60
N ALA A 454 24.72 5.54 10.30
CA ALA A 454 25.05 4.54 9.30
C ALA A 454 26.39 3.86 9.60
N ARG A 455 27.44 4.64 9.89
CA ARG A 455 28.77 4.12 10.26
C ARG A 455 28.69 3.17 11.45
N ASN A 456 28.00 3.57 12.52
CA ASN A 456 27.89 2.76 13.73
C ASN A 456 27.15 1.44 13.46
N LEU A 457 26.09 1.48 12.65
CA LEU A 457 25.32 0.29 12.26
C LEU A 457 26.12 -0.65 11.36
N PHE A 458 26.86 -0.12 10.37
CA PHE A 458 27.76 -0.94 9.56
C PHE A 458 28.90 -1.54 10.39
N GLN A 459 29.44 -0.80 11.38
CA GLN A 459 30.44 -1.34 12.30
C GLN A 459 29.89 -2.49 13.16
N ASP A 460 28.68 -2.35 13.68
CA ASP A 460 27.99 -3.42 14.40
C ASP A 460 27.75 -4.63 13.46
N PHE A 461 27.34 -4.37 12.22
CA PHE A 461 27.10 -5.39 11.20
C PHE A 461 28.33 -6.25 10.92
N ILE A 462 29.50 -5.64 10.64
CA ILE A 462 30.71 -6.42 10.31
C ILE A 462 31.25 -7.24 11.49
N ILE A 463 30.89 -6.86 12.72
CA ILE A 463 31.25 -7.60 13.94
C ILE A 463 30.32 -8.79 14.13
N LYS A 464 29.01 -8.59 13.95
CA LYS A 464 27.99 -9.63 14.15
C LYS A 464 27.92 -10.64 13.01
N TYR A 465 28.14 -10.19 11.78
CA TYR A 465 27.97 -11.01 10.58
C TYR A 465 29.26 -11.06 9.73
N PRO A 466 30.36 -11.60 10.26
CA PRO A 466 31.67 -11.59 9.60
C PRO A 466 31.79 -12.52 8.39
N GLN A 467 30.75 -13.29 8.07
CA GLN A 467 30.69 -14.20 6.91
C GLN A 467 29.56 -13.85 5.94
N ASP A 468 28.82 -12.76 6.19
CA ASP A 468 27.69 -12.36 5.35
C ASP A 468 28.16 -11.81 3.99
N ASP A 469 27.34 -12.01 2.97
CA ASP A 469 27.62 -11.54 1.61
C ASP A 469 27.77 -10.01 1.52
N HIS A 470 27.07 -9.27 2.40
CA HIS A 470 27.17 -7.81 2.50
C HIS A 470 28.42 -7.33 3.23
N LEU A 471 29.24 -8.21 3.83
CA LEU A 471 30.42 -7.82 4.61
C LEU A 471 31.35 -6.86 3.84
N LYS A 472 31.65 -7.20 2.58
CA LYS A 472 32.50 -6.36 1.73
C LYS A 472 31.89 -4.97 1.57
N GLN A 473 30.61 -4.91 1.22
CA GLN A 473 29.90 -3.66 1.00
C GLN A 473 29.82 -2.82 2.28
N ALA A 474 29.53 -3.43 3.43
CA ALA A 474 29.49 -2.76 4.73
C ALA A 474 30.83 -2.11 5.09
N VAL A 475 31.96 -2.78 4.83
CA VAL A 475 33.30 -2.21 5.08
C VAL A 475 33.56 -0.98 4.20
N PHE A 476 33.21 -1.04 2.90
CA PHE A 476 33.32 0.13 2.03
C PHE A 476 32.38 1.25 2.47
N ARG A 477 31.15 0.91 2.90
CA ARG A 477 30.19 1.90 3.43
C ARG A 477 30.69 2.60 4.69
N ILE A 478 31.43 1.94 5.58
CA ILE A 478 32.09 2.61 6.71
C ILE A 478 33.06 3.70 6.22
N ALA A 479 33.85 3.41 5.18
CA ALA A 479 34.75 4.38 4.57
C ALA A 479 33.97 5.51 3.88
N ASP A 480 32.89 5.19 3.16
CA ASP A 480 31.96 6.15 2.55
C ASP A 480 31.37 7.09 3.62
N CYS A 481 30.96 6.57 4.79
CA CYS A 481 30.47 7.38 5.90
C CYS A 481 31.54 8.35 6.44
N TYR A 482 32.80 7.91 6.59
CA TYR A 482 33.89 8.82 6.99
C TYR A 482 34.12 9.92 5.94
N ALA A 483 34.00 9.60 4.65
CA ALA A 483 34.09 10.57 3.57
C ALA A 483 32.92 11.57 3.61
N GLY A 484 31.69 11.10 3.83
CA GLY A 484 30.50 11.94 4.03
C GLY A 484 30.61 12.89 5.23
N LEU A 485 31.22 12.42 6.32
CA LEU A 485 31.59 13.24 7.49
C LEU A 485 32.78 14.18 7.25
N LYS A 486 33.35 14.17 6.04
CA LYS A 486 34.53 14.96 5.63
C LYS A 486 35.81 14.60 6.41
N GLU A 487 35.84 13.44 7.06
CA GLU A 487 37.00 12.90 7.76
C GLU A 487 37.91 12.14 6.79
N TYR A 488 38.37 12.83 5.74
CA TYR A 488 39.07 12.21 4.60
C TYR A 488 40.33 11.42 4.99
N GLY A 489 41.02 11.80 6.06
CA GLY A 489 42.18 11.05 6.57
C GLY A 489 41.78 9.65 7.07
N LYS A 490 40.67 9.54 7.81
CA LYS A 490 40.14 8.23 8.23
C LYS A 490 39.56 7.49 7.04
N ALA A 491 38.76 8.15 6.21
CA ALA A 491 38.17 7.55 5.01
C ALA A 491 39.26 6.90 4.15
N LYS A 492 40.35 7.62 3.86
CA LYS A 492 41.49 7.11 3.07
C LYS A 492 42.06 5.84 3.68
N LYS A 493 42.32 5.85 5.00
CA LYS A 493 42.84 4.67 5.70
C LYS A 493 41.89 3.47 5.55
N TYR A 494 40.60 3.66 5.83
CA TYR A 494 39.61 2.57 5.72
C TYR A 494 39.46 2.05 4.30
N TYR A 495 39.50 2.92 3.29
CA TYR A 495 39.51 2.48 1.90
C TYR A 495 40.76 1.71 1.53
N GLU A 496 41.94 2.17 1.93
CA GLU A 496 43.20 1.47 1.66
C GLU A 496 43.22 0.10 2.36
N ASP A 497 42.75 0.01 3.60
CA ASP A 497 42.58 -1.25 4.33
C ASP A 497 41.58 -2.19 3.61
N ALA A 498 40.45 -1.65 3.15
CA ALA A 498 39.44 -2.42 2.42
C ALA A 498 39.96 -2.92 1.06
N LEU A 499 40.71 -2.10 0.33
CA LEU A 499 41.31 -2.45 -0.96
C LEU A 499 42.49 -3.41 -0.81
N ASN A 500 43.21 -3.37 0.32
CA ASN A 500 44.22 -4.39 0.62
C ASN A 500 43.57 -5.77 0.82
N ARG A 501 42.39 -5.82 1.44
CA ARG A 501 41.61 -7.05 1.63
C ARG A 501 40.90 -7.51 0.35
N TRP A 502 40.37 -6.57 -0.43
CA TRP A 502 39.63 -6.81 -1.67
C TRP A 502 40.14 -5.90 -2.78
N SER A 503 41.22 -6.33 -3.44
CA SER A 503 41.99 -5.54 -4.41
C SER A 503 41.29 -5.17 -5.71
N SER A 504 40.05 -5.62 -5.91
CA SER A 504 39.28 -5.33 -7.12
C SER A 504 38.27 -4.21 -6.90
N TYR A 505 38.44 -3.12 -7.67
CA TYR A 505 37.45 -2.07 -7.84
C TYR A 505 36.21 -2.56 -8.62
N SER A 506 36.29 -3.72 -9.29
CA SER A 506 35.13 -4.31 -9.95
C SER A 506 34.07 -4.66 -8.89
N ARG A 507 32.81 -4.29 -9.18
CA ARG A 507 31.65 -4.43 -8.27
C ARG A 507 31.63 -3.47 -7.08
N LEU A 508 32.42 -2.40 -7.07
CA LEU A 508 32.12 -1.29 -6.16
C LEU A 508 30.88 -0.54 -6.66
N LEU A 509 30.06 -0.10 -5.71
CA LEU A 509 28.90 0.73 -6.01
C LEU A 509 29.37 2.10 -6.53
N PRO A 510 28.61 2.72 -7.45
CA PRO A 510 29.04 3.99 -8.04
C PRO A 510 29.18 5.12 -7.00
N GLU A 511 28.37 5.12 -5.95
CA GLU A 511 28.54 6.05 -4.82
C GLU A 511 29.87 5.84 -4.10
N THR A 512 30.30 4.59 -3.90
CA THR A 512 31.59 4.27 -3.28
C THR A 512 32.76 4.74 -4.13
N LEU A 513 32.69 4.57 -5.46
CA LEU A 513 33.70 5.10 -6.39
C LEU A 513 33.80 6.62 -6.29
N PHE A 514 32.65 7.31 -6.18
CA PHE A 514 32.59 8.74 -5.99
C PHE A 514 33.23 9.18 -4.66
N TYR A 515 32.82 8.59 -3.53
CA TYR A 515 33.38 8.95 -2.22
C TYR A 515 34.87 8.61 -2.09
N LEU A 516 35.32 7.53 -2.71
CA LEU A 516 36.74 7.18 -2.77
C LEU A 516 37.53 8.19 -3.61
N GLY A 517 37.04 8.55 -4.79
CA GLY A 517 37.65 9.58 -5.64
C GLY A 517 37.71 10.94 -4.93
N LEU A 518 36.62 11.33 -4.26
CA LEU A 518 36.55 12.54 -3.44
C LEU A 518 37.58 12.51 -2.30
N THR A 519 37.72 11.37 -1.65
CA THR A 519 38.69 11.17 -0.56
C THR A 519 40.12 11.34 -1.05
N TYR A 520 40.49 10.75 -2.19
CA TYR A 520 41.82 10.95 -2.77
C TYR A 520 42.05 12.39 -3.23
N MET A 521 41.04 13.02 -3.84
CA MET A 521 41.12 14.43 -4.26
C MET A 521 41.41 15.34 -3.06
N LYS A 522 40.67 15.13 -1.95
CA LYS A 522 40.83 15.92 -0.71
C LYS A 522 42.10 15.60 0.06
N SER A 523 42.68 14.42 -0.19
CA SER A 523 43.98 14.01 0.36
C SER A 523 45.17 14.43 -0.52
N GLY A 524 44.94 15.14 -1.62
CA GLY A 524 45.98 15.62 -2.55
C GLY A 524 46.43 14.61 -3.61
N ASP A 525 45.84 13.42 -3.66
CA ASP A 525 46.15 12.42 -4.69
C ASP A 525 45.24 12.58 -5.91
N HIS A 526 45.51 13.64 -6.67
CA HIS A 526 44.70 14.02 -7.83
C HIS A 526 44.76 12.97 -8.96
N ALA A 527 45.85 12.22 -9.07
CA ALA A 527 45.99 11.18 -10.08
C ALA A 527 45.02 10.02 -9.83
N ARG A 528 45.01 9.45 -8.61
CA ARG A 528 44.06 8.38 -8.25
C ARG A 528 42.63 8.87 -8.29
N ALA A 529 42.36 10.08 -7.78
CA ALA A 529 41.04 10.68 -7.82
C ALA A 529 40.49 10.75 -9.25
N ARG A 530 41.30 11.29 -10.18
CA ARG A 530 40.94 11.37 -11.60
C ARG A 530 40.63 9.98 -12.16
N SER A 531 41.49 8.99 -11.96
CA SER A 531 41.26 7.62 -12.46
C SER A 531 39.95 7.01 -11.96
N LEU A 532 39.62 7.20 -10.69
CA LEU A 532 38.39 6.65 -10.09
C LEU A 532 37.14 7.36 -10.58
N PHE A 533 37.21 8.67 -10.77
CA PHE A 533 36.14 9.44 -11.37
C PHE A 533 35.87 9.04 -12.81
N PHE A 534 36.91 8.86 -13.64
CA PHE A 534 36.77 8.31 -14.99
C PHE A 534 36.21 6.88 -14.98
N LEU A 535 36.62 6.05 -14.01
CA LEU A 535 36.09 4.71 -13.86
C LEU A 535 34.58 4.73 -13.53
N GLY A 536 34.16 5.59 -12.60
CA GLY A 536 32.76 5.79 -12.26
C GLY A 536 31.93 6.21 -13.47
N LEU A 537 32.39 7.23 -14.22
CA LEU A 537 31.73 7.68 -15.46
C LEU A 537 31.58 6.56 -16.51
N ASN A 538 32.63 5.75 -16.70
CA ASN A 538 32.64 4.72 -17.74
C ASN A 538 31.77 3.51 -17.38
N ILE A 539 31.68 3.16 -16.09
CA ILE A 539 30.87 2.01 -15.66
C ILE A 539 29.40 2.44 -15.47
N PHE A 540 29.14 3.69 -15.08
CA PHE A 540 27.82 4.17 -14.70
C PHE A 540 27.48 5.52 -15.37
N PRO A 541 27.30 5.55 -16.72
CA PRO A 541 27.12 6.80 -17.48
C PRO A 541 25.80 7.54 -17.19
N GLU A 542 24.80 6.86 -16.61
CA GLU A 542 23.46 7.41 -16.34
C GLU A 542 23.30 8.03 -14.95
N GLU A 543 24.31 7.96 -14.08
CA GLU A 543 24.18 8.42 -12.69
C GLU A 543 24.20 9.95 -12.53
N ASP A 544 23.37 10.44 -11.61
CA ASP A 544 23.11 11.87 -11.40
C ASP A 544 24.38 12.68 -11.15
N TYR A 545 25.43 12.12 -10.53
CA TYR A 545 26.67 12.84 -10.15
C TYR A 545 27.71 12.97 -11.28
N ASN A 546 27.42 12.47 -12.48
CA ASN A 546 28.34 12.55 -13.62
C ASN A 546 28.66 14.00 -14.03
N HIS A 547 27.74 14.94 -13.82
CA HIS A 547 28.01 16.37 -14.03
C HIS A 547 29.07 16.92 -13.06
N ILE A 548 29.15 16.42 -11.82
CA ILE A 548 30.15 16.84 -10.82
C ILE A 548 31.53 16.31 -11.22
N ILE A 549 31.58 15.10 -11.76
CA ILE A 549 32.82 14.47 -12.22
C ILE A 549 33.40 15.24 -13.42
N LEU A 550 32.55 15.70 -14.35
CA LEU A 550 33.00 16.45 -15.54
C LEU A 550 33.40 17.90 -15.23
N ALA A 551 32.96 18.47 -14.10
CA ALA A 551 33.17 19.87 -13.74
C ALA A 551 34.39 20.13 -12.84
N LYS A 552 35.04 19.08 -12.31
CA LYS A 552 36.20 19.17 -11.41
C LYS A 552 37.41 18.46 -11.99
#